data_AF-A0A0W0G6H4-F1
#
_entry.id   AF-A0A0W0G6H4-F1
#
_cell.length_a   1.000
_cell.length_b   1.000
_cell.length_c   1.000
_cell.angle_alpha   90.00
_cell.angle_beta   90.00
_cell.angle_gamma   90.00
#
_symmetry.space_group_name_H-M   'P 1'
#
loop_
_entity.id
_entity.type
_entity.pdbx_description
1 polymer ?
#
loop_
_entity_poly.entity_id
_entity_poly.type
_entity_poly.pdbx_seq_one_letter_code
_entity_poly.pdbx_strand_id
1 'polypeptide(L)'
;MAKQLKLFPEDKDTEETKKAAEETWAAFKKRFKANWQPVDVAGEAQIKIEDLQMKDRADDYVNEFCLLAWETRYDDNVLMKVFREGLPGSLQDKIMLQSEEAPTTLEDWYSLAIQYDNQYKMAIVNKKRRATPREVTKLKIV
;
A
#
# COMPACT_ATOMS: atom_id res chain seq x y z
N MET A 1 40.61 32.53 -3.70
CA MET A 1 39.54 33.29 -3.05
C MET A 1 38.20 32.69 -3.50
N ALA A 2 37.47 32.02 -2.61
CA ALA A 2 36.24 31.31 -2.95
C ALA A 2 35.06 32.27 -2.97
N LYS A 3 34.35 32.35 -4.10
CA LYS A 3 33.10 33.10 -4.27
C LYS A 3 31.97 32.25 -3.65
N GLN A 4 31.51 32.63 -2.47
CA GLN A 4 30.30 32.05 -1.89
C GLN A 4 29.10 32.55 -2.69
N LEU A 5 28.44 31.66 -3.41
CA LEU A 5 27.15 31.93 -4.04
C LEU A 5 26.13 32.15 -2.91
N LYS A 6 25.73 33.40 -2.65
CA LYS A 6 24.55 33.72 -1.82
C LYS A 6 23.31 33.25 -2.58
N LEU A 7 22.96 31.98 -2.41
CA LEU A 7 21.81 31.34 -3.07
C LEU A 7 20.47 31.69 -2.38
N PHE A 8 20.51 32.32 -1.21
CA PHE A 8 19.33 32.74 -0.48
C PHE A 8 19.40 34.25 -0.18
N PRO A 9 18.31 35.00 -0.40
CA PRO A 9 18.25 36.40 0.03
C PRO A 9 18.37 36.46 1.56
N GLU A 10 19.13 37.44 2.08
CA GLU A 10 19.11 37.79 3.51
C GLU A 10 17.66 37.90 3.97
N ASP A 11 17.30 37.22 5.07
CA ASP A 11 15.97 37.25 5.68
C ASP A 11 15.57 38.70 5.96
N LYS A 12 14.87 39.31 5.01
CA LYS A 12 14.22 40.59 5.23
C LYS A 12 13.00 40.29 6.09
N ASP A 13 13.11 40.63 7.36
CA ASP A 13 11.96 40.74 8.28
C ASP A 13 10.95 41.71 7.68
N THR A 14 10.06 41.17 6.86
CA THR A 14 8.99 41.89 6.19
C THR A 14 7.78 41.79 7.10
N GLU A 15 6.88 42.78 7.13
CA GLU A 15 5.66 42.71 7.96
C GLU A 15 4.82 41.44 7.67
N GLU A 16 4.98 40.83 6.50
CA GLU A 16 4.44 39.51 6.13
C GLU A 16 5.04 38.35 6.93
N THR A 17 6.36 38.35 7.20
CA THR A 17 7.00 37.30 8.04
C THR A 17 6.62 37.46 9.51
N LYS A 18 6.43 38.68 10.00
CA LYS A 18 5.91 38.94 11.37
C LYS A 18 4.45 38.52 11.54
N LYS A 19 3.58 38.79 10.54
CA LYS A 19 2.19 38.29 10.54
C LYS A 19 2.10 36.76 10.47
N ALA A 20 3.02 36.12 9.76
CA ALA A 20 3.12 34.65 9.74
C ALA A 20 3.59 34.09 11.10
N ALA A 21 4.42 34.84 11.85
CA ALA A 21 4.89 34.47 13.19
C ALA A 21 3.80 34.61 14.28
N GLU A 22 2.74 35.39 14.05
CA GLU A 22 1.57 35.54 14.95
C GLU A 22 0.43 34.54 14.66
N GLU A 23 0.63 33.60 13.73
CA GLU A 23 -0.41 32.66 13.34
C GLU A 23 -0.63 31.57 14.41
N THR A 24 -1.89 31.35 14.80
CA THR A 24 -2.23 30.22 15.68
C THR A 24 -2.03 28.87 14.99
N TRP A 25 -1.72 27.82 15.75
CA TRP A 25 -1.57 26.46 15.22
C TRP A 25 -2.78 25.97 14.39
N ALA A 26 -3.99 26.41 14.75
CA ALA A 26 -5.20 26.10 13.99
C ALA A 26 -5.25 26.80 12.62
N ALA A 27 -4.86 28.08 12.57
CA ALA A 27 -4.78 28.84 11.32
C ALA A 27 -3.68 28.27 10.40
N PHE A 28 -2.51 27.93 10.95
CA PHE A 28 -1.44 27.27 10.21
C PHE A 28 -1.93 25.96 9.58
N LYS A 29 -2.56 25.06 10.36
CA LYS A 29 -3.10 23.79 9.84
C LYS A 29 -4.12 24.02 8.72
N LYS A 30 -4.97 25.05 8.85
CA LYS A 30 -5.96 25.40 7.84
C LYS A 30 -5.30 25.88 6.55
N ARG A 31 -4.33 26.81 6.63
CA ARG A 31 -3.58 27.30 5.48
C ARG A 31 -2.76 26.19 4.83
N PHE A 32 -2.09 25.38 5.63
CA PHE A 32 -1.30 24.25 5.15
C PHE A 32 -2.17 23.28 4.35
N LYS A 33 -3.31 22.86 4.91
CA LYS A 33 -4.27 22.01 4.20
C LYS A 33 -4.80 22.67 2.92
N ALA A 34 -5.16 23.96 2.99
CA ALA A 34 -5.69 24.67 1.82
C ALA A 34 -4.67 24.82 0.68
N ASN A 35 -3.38 25.00 0.99
CA ASN A 35 -2.34 25.23 -0.01
C ASN A 35 -1.64 23.95 -0.49
N TRP A 36 -1.62 22.90 0.34
CA TRP A 36 -0.81 21.70 0.10
C TRP A 36 -1.62 20.40 0.04
N GLN A 37 -2.94 20.41 0.25
CA GLN A 37 -3.75 19.25 -0.14
C GLN A 37 -3.88 19.19 -1.67
N PRO A 38 -3.84 17.99 -2.26
CA PRO A 38 -4.33 17.77 -3.61
C PRO A 38 -5.73 18.39 -3.76
N VAL A 39 -5.97 19.02 -4.91
CA VAL A 39 -7.26 19.63 -5.25
C VAL A 39 -8.40 18.61 -5.13
N ASP A 40 -8.11 17.34 -5.39
CA ASP A 40 -9.03 16.23 -5.19
C ASP A 40 -8.31 14.99 -4.62
N VAL A 41 -8.24 14.91 -3.29
CA VAL A 41 -7.65 13.76 -2.57
C VAL A 41 -8.42 12.47 -2.86
N ALA A 42 -9.75 12.55 -2.93
CA ALA A 42 -10.57 11.38 -3.18
C ALA A 42 -10.36 10.87 -4.61
N GLY A 43 -10.40 11.75 -5.61
CA GLY A 43 -10.14 11.40 -7.01
C GLY A 43 -8.74 10.83 -7.23
N GLU A 44 -7.71 11.36 -6.56
CA GLU A 44 -6.36 10.79 -6.65
C GLU A 44 -6.30 9.38 -6.03
N ALA A 45 -6.96 9.16 -4.89
CA ALA A 45 -7.04 7.84 -4.27
C ALA A 45 -7.84 6.84 -5.11
N GLN A 46 -8.90 7.30 -5.78
CA GLN A 46 -9.70 6.51 -6.72
C GLN A 46 -8.87 6.04 -7.92
N ILE A 47 -8.11 6.93 -8.54
CA ILE A 47 -7.20 6.56 -9.64
C ILE A 47 -6.17 5.53 -9.16
N LYS A 48 -5.55 5.77 -7.99
CA LYS A 48 -4.53 4.87 -7.45
C LYS A 48 -5.08 3.50 -7.08
N ILE A 49 -6.29 3.42 -6.51
CA ILE A 49 -6.87 2.14 -6.10
C ILE A 49 -7.32 1.31 -7.30
N GLU A 50 -7.79 1.95 -8.37
CA GLU A 50 -8.18 1.29 -9.62
C GLU A 50 -6.97 0.76 -10.40
N ASP A 51 -5.85 1.47 -10.37
CA ASP A 51 -4.58 1.03 -10.95
C ASP A 51 -3.80 0.06 -10.04
N LEU A 52 -4.26 -0.18 -8.80
CA LEU A 52 -3.54 -1.02 -7.86
C LEU A 52 -3.62 -2.49 -8.26
N GLN A 53 -2.46 -3.12 -8.36
CA GLN A 53 -2.33 -4.54 -8.71
C GLN A 53 -1.40 -5.22 -7.72
N MET A 54 -1.77 -6.44 -7.30
CA MET A 54 -0.90 -7.28 -6.48
C MET A 54 0.35 -7.67 -7.27
N LYS A 55 1.53 -7.32 -6.73
CA LYS A 55 2.82 -7.58 -7.39
C LYS A 55 3.50 -8.87 -6.92
N ASP A 56 3.69 -8.99 -5.60
CA ASP A 56 4.39 -10.14 -5.00
C ASP A 56 3.58 -10.75 -3.85
N ARG A 57 3.44 -10.04 -2.73
CA ARG A 57 2.80 -10.58 -1.52
C ARG A 57 1.40 -10.01 -1.34
N ALA A 58 0.45 -10.86 -0.98
CA ALA A 58 -0.94 -10.47 -0.80
C ALA A 58 -1.13 -9.54 0.41
N ASP A 59 -0.34 -9.68 1.47
CA ASP A 59 -0.42 -8.80 2.64
C ASP A 59 0.05 -7.37 2.34
N ASP A 60 1.11 -7.23 1.54
CA ASP A 60 1.57 -5.91 1.08
C ASP A 60 0.49 -5.22 0.22
N TYR A 61 -0.14 -5.97 -0.69
CA TYR A 61 -1.26 -5.49 -1.50
C TYR A 61 -2.48 -5.07 -0.66
N VAL A 62 -2.89 -5.91 0.29
CA VAL A 62 -4.02 -5.60 1.20
C VAL A 62 -3.73 -4.33 2.01
N ASN A 63 -2.51 -4.16 2.52
CA ASN A 63 -2.15 -2.96 3.28
C ASN A 63 -2.24 -1.69 2.43
N GLU A 64 -1.72 -1.71 1.21
CA GLU A 64 -1.79 -0.57 0.28
C GLU A 64 -3.24 -0.28 -0.13
N PHE A 65 -4.03 -1.32 -0.41
CA PHE A 65 -5.44 -1.20 -0.74
C PHE A 65 -6.24 -0.55 0.38
N CYS A 66 -6.08 -1.01 1.63
CA CYS A 66 -6.78 -0.45 2.79
C CYS A 66 -6.50 1.04 3.01
N LEU A 67 -5.25 1.48 2.78
CA LEU A 67 -4.87 2.89 2.91
C LEU A 67 -5.58 3.76 1.87
N LEU A 68 -5.65 3.30 0.62
CA LEU A 68 -6.33 4.03 -0.45
C LEU A 68 -7.85 3.98 -0.29
N ALA A 69 -8.41 2.83 0.11
CA ALA A 69 -9.85 2.64 0.29
C ALA A 69 -10.45 3.67 1.24
N TRP A 70 -9.75 3.97 2.35
CA TRP A 70 -10.15 4.99 3.31
C TRP A 70 -10.30 6.40 2.70
N GLU A 71 -9.50 6.73 1.68
CA GLU A 71 -9.49 8.05 1.05
C GLU A 71 -10.50 8.17 -0.10
N THR A 72 -10.86 7.05 -0.75
CA THR A 72 -11.72 7.02 -1.95
C THR A 72 -13.18 7.38 -1.70
N ARG A 73 -13.68 7.16 -0.48
CA ARG A 73 -15.11 7.22 -0.10
C ARG A 73 -16.03 6.27 -0.89
N TYR A 74 -15.45 5.23 -1.51
CA TYR A 74 -16.23 4.19 -2.17
C TYR A 74 -17.04 3.36 -1.16
N ASP A 75 -18.15 2.81 -1.63
CA ASP A 75 -18.88 1.79 -0.89
C ASP A 75 -18.19 0.43 -0.98
N ASP A 76 -18.49 -0.44 -0.03
CA ASP A 76 -17.86 -1.75 0.08
C ASP A 76 -18.05 -2.62 -1.16
N ASN A 77 -19.17 -2.50 -1.89
CA ASN A 77 -19.39 -3.30 -3.10
C ASN A 77 -18.45 -2.88 -4.23
N VAL A 78 -18.24 -1.56 -4.38
CA VAL A 78 -17.27 -1.02 -5.34
C VAL A 78 -15.86 -1.44 -4.93
N LEU A 79 -15.51 -1.30 -3.65
CA LEU A 79 -14.20 -1.71 -3.14
C LEU A 79 -13.94 -3.20 -3.33
N MET A 80 -14.91 -4.07 -3.09
CA MET A 80 -14.77 -5.52 -3.33
C MET A 80 -14.50 -5.82 -4.80
N LYS A 81 -15.19 -5.12 -5.71
CA LYS A 81 -14.98 -5.29 -7.15
C LYS A 81 -13.55 -4.87 -7.55
N VAL A 82 -13.13 -3.68 -7.14
CA VAL A 82 -11.78 -3.16 -7.44
C VAL A 82 -10.70 -4.06 -6.82
N PHE A 83 -10.90 -4.49 -5.56
CA PHE A 83 -9.98 -5.39 -4.88
C PHE A 83 -9.78 -6.69 -5.65
N ARG A 84 -10.88 -7.30 -6.11
CA ARG A 84 -10.86 -8.52 -6.91
C ARG A 84 -10.10 -8.29 -8.22
N GLU A 85 -10.35 -7.19 -8.92
CA GLU A 85 -9.69 -6.84 -10.18
C GLU A 85 -8.18 -6.63 -10.03
N GLY A 86 -7.71 -6.21 -8.86
CA GLY A 86 -6.28 -6.08 -8.55
C GLY A 86 -5.58 -7.38 -8.16
N LEU A 87 -6.30 -8.49 -7.97
CA LEU A 87 -5.69 -9.79 -7.68
C LEU A 87 -5.26 -10.55 -8.96
N PRO A 88 -4.20 -11.38 -8.91
CA PRO A 88 -3.84 -12.23 -10.03
C PRO A 88 -4.97 -13.25 -10.30
N GLY A 89 -5.28 -13.50 -11.58
CA GLY A 89 -6.39 -14.38 -11.96
C GLY A 89 -6.35 -15.77 -11.28
N SER A 90 -5.16 -16.36 -11.14
CA SER A 90 -5.01 -17.65 -10.45
C SER A 90 -5.42 -17.62 -8.97
N LEU A 91 -5.24 -16.47 -8.30
CA LEU A 91 -5.64 -16.29 -6.91
C LEU A 91 -7.14 -16.01 -6.81
N GLN A 92 -7.69 -15.20 -7.75
CA GLN A 92 -9.14 -15.00 -7.86
C GLN A 92 -9.87 -16.34 -8.04
N ASP A 93 -9.45 -17.14 -9.01
CA ASP A 93 -10.04 -18.46 -9.30
C ASP A 93 -9.96 -19.36 -8.07
N LYS A 94 -8.82 -19.35 -7.38
CA LYS A 94 -8.63 -20.16 -6.16
C LYS A 94 -9.58 -19.73 -5.05
N ILE A 95 -9.74 -18.43 -4.81
CA ILE A 95 -10.68 -17.91 -3.82
C ILE A 95 -12.11 -18.31 -4.21
N MET A 96 -12.53 -18.06 -5.46
CA MET A 96 -13.91 -18.31 -5.91
C MET A 96 -14.28 -19.80 -5.99
N LEU A 97 -13.33 -20.69 -6.28
CA LEU A 97 -13.60 -22.11 -6.50
C LEU A 97 -13.33 -22.99 -5.27
N GLN A 98 -12.50 -22.54 -4.33
CA GLN A 98 -12.10 -23.35 -3.16
C GLN A 98 -12.67 -22.85 -1.83
N SER A 99 -13.25 -21.66 -1.77
CA SER A 99 -13.95 -21.22 -0.56
C SER A 99 -15.31 -21.94 -0.47
N GLU A 100 -15.64 -22.48 0.71
CA GLU A 100 -16.93 -23.15 0.95
C GLU A 100 -18.10 -22.18 0.74
N GLU A 101 -17.87 -20.90 1.06
CA GLU A 101 -18.79 -19.79 0.82
C GLU A 101 -18.06 -18.69 0.04
N ALA A 102 -18.77 -18.04 -0.88
CA ALA A 102 -18.21 -16.90 -1.58
C ALA A 102 -17.94 -15.76 -0.59
N PRO A 103 -16.78 -15.08 -0.66
CA PRO A 103 -16.48 -13.98 0.24
C PRO A 103 -17.51 -12.86 0.07
N THR A 104 -18.15 -12.48 1.17
CA THR A 104 -19.23 -11.46 1.18
C THR A 104 -18.77 -10.11 1.70
N THR A 105 -17.63 -10.09 2.39
CA THR A 105 -17.03 -8.88 2.99
C THR A 105 -15.61 -8.65 2.48
N LEU A 106 -15.14 -7.41 2.57
CA LEU A 106 -13.74 -7.07 2.26
C LEU A 106 -12.76 -7.84 3.15
N GLU A 107 -13.07 -7.98 4.45
CA GLU A 107 -12.27 -8.78 5.39
C GLU A 107 -12.12 -10.24 4.97
N ASP A 108 -13.19 -10.87 4.45
CA ASP A 108 -13.11 -12.24 3.92
C ASP A 108 -12.15 -12.30 2.73
N TRP A 109 -12.29 -11.34 1.80
CA TRP A 109 -11.42 -11.21 0.64
C TRP A 109 -9.94 -11.04 1.03
N TYR A 110 -9.65 -10.18 2.00
CA TYR A 110 -8.30 -9.94 2.51
C TYR A 110 -7.71 -11.21 3.12
N SER A 111 -8.47 -11.85 4.00
CA SER A 111 -8.04 -13.04 4.72
C SER A 111 -7.76 -14.20 3.77
N LEU A 112 -8.65 -14.45 2.81
CA LEU A 112 -8.50 -15.52 1.83
C LEU A 112 -7.35 -15.26 0.85
N ALA A 113 -7.18 -14.02 0.38
CA ALA A 113 -6.06 -13.65 -0.49
C ALA A 113 -4.70 -13.92 0.19
N ILE A 114 -4.54 -13.47 1.44
CA ILE A 114 -3.32 -13.69 2.23
C ILE A 114 -3.10 -15.18 2.48
N GLN A 115 -4.14 -15.90 2.90
CA GLN A 115 -4.04 -17.33 3.20
C GLN A 115 -3.60 -18.13 1.97
N TYR A 116 -4.25 -17.93 0.83
CA TYR A 116 -4.00 -18.72 -0.36
C TYR A 116 -2.67 -18.38 -1.06
N ASP A 117 -2.25 -17.10 -1.04
CA ASP A 117 -0.92 -16.70 -1.51
C ASP A 117 0.18 -17.36 -0.66
N ASN A 118 0.06 -17.29 0.67
CA ASN A 118 1.01 -17.93 1.58
C ASN A 118 1.09 -19.45 1.37
N GLN A 119 -0.05 -20.12 1.21
CA GLN A 119 -0.07 -21.55 0.90
C GLN A 119 0.66 -21.87 -0.41
N TYR A 120 0.44 -21.07 -1.46
CA TYR A 120 1.11 -21.25 -2.74
C TYR A 120 2.63 -21.10 -2.61
N LYS A 121 3.10 -20.04 -1.94
CA LYS A 121 4.54 -19.81 -1.72
C LYS A 121 5.18 -20.96 -0.92
N MET A 122 4.50 -21.46 0.12
CA MET A 122 4.97 -22.62 0.88
C MET A 122 5.06 -23.89 0.03
N ALA A 123 4.08 -24.14 -0.84
CA ALA A 123 4.10 -25.28 -1.76
C ALA A 123 5.28 -25.21 -2.74
N ILE A 124 5.55 -24.04 -3.32
CA ILE A 124 6.69 -23.81 -4.23
C ILE A 124 8.02 -24.05 -3.51
N VAL A 125 8.20 -23.51 -2.30
CA VAL A 125 9.42 -23.70 -1.50
C VAL A 125 9.64 -25.18 -1.18
N ASN A 126 8.59 -25.89 -0.78
CA ASN A 126 8.67 -27.33 -0.48
C ASN A 126 9.00 -28.16 -1.74
N LYS A 127 8.42 -27.81 -2.89
CA LYS A 127 8.76 -28.47 -4.17
C LYS A 127 10.22 -28.26 -4.54
N LYS A 128 10.75 -27.04 -4.39
CA LYS A 128 12.18 -26.75 -4.61
C LYS A 128 13.08 -27.57 -3.68
N ARG A 129 12.76 -27.63 -2.38
CA ARG A 129 13.50 -28.43 -1.38
C ARG A 129 13.53 -29.92 -1.69
N ARG A 130 12.47 -30.47 -2.28
CA ARG A 130 12.41 -31.88 -2.71
C ARG A 130 13.21 -32.12 -3.99
N ALA A 131 13.26 -31.14 -4.89
CA ALA A 131 14.00 -31.23 -6.15
C ALA A 131 15.53 -31.08 -5.96
N THR A 132 15.97 -30.36 -4.92
CA THR A 132 17.38 -30.33 -4.51
C THR A 132 17.70 -31.58 -3.68
N PRO A 133 18.61 -32.46 -4.12
CA PRO A 133 19.07 -33.57 -3.28
C PRO A 133 19.61 -32.99 -1.97
N ARG A 134 19.12 -33.49 -0.83
CA ARG A 134 19.80 -33.23 0.44
C ARG A 134 21.21 -33.82 0.28
N GLU A 135 22.24 -32.99 0.28
CA GLU A 135 23.58 -33.48 0.59
C GLU A 135 23.45 -34.15 1.97
N VAL A 136 23.51 -35.47 1.98
CA VAL A 136 23.58 -36.23 3.21
C VAL A 136 24.97 -35.92 3.76
N THR A 137 25.09 -34.83 4.52
CA THR A 137 26.26 -34.59 5.35
C THR A 137 26.39 -35.81 6.24
N LYS A 138 27.30 -36.71 5.86
CA LYS A 138 27.68 -37.86 6.67
C LYS A 138 28.11 -37.27 8.01
N LEU A 139 27.24 -37.37 9.02
CA LEU A 139 27.63 -37.12 10.40
C LEU A 139 28.76 -38.10 10.69
N LYS A 140 29.99 -37.60 10.72
CA LYS A 140 31.12 -38.35 11.25
C LYS A 140 30.84 -38.53 12.73
N ILE A 141 30.33 -39.69 13.09
CA ILE A 141 30.31 -40.16 14.46
C ILE A 141 31.79 -40.33 14.84
N VAL A 142 32.25 -39.53 15.79
CA VAL A 142 33.54 -39.68 16.49
C VAL A 142 33.28 -40.42 17.78
#